data_AF-A0A133V132-F1
#
_entry.id   AF-A0A133V132-F1
#
_cell.length_a   1.000
_cell.length_b   1.000
_cell.length_c   1.000
_cell.angle_alpha   90.00
_cell.angle_beta   90.00
_cell.angle_gamma   90.00
#
_symmetry.space_group_name_H-M   'P 1'
#
loop_
_entity.id
_entity.type
_entity.pdbx_description
1 polymer ?
#
loop_
_entity_poly.entity_id
_entity_poly.type
_entity_poly.pdbx_seq_one_letter_code
_entity_poly.pdbx_strand_id
1 'polypeptide(L)'
;MSKKFREEGRIYRDVGRSEREEEEEESPPPLSRDAIFRIGRKSEDGQRERRPQRSPSGSSGGLFSIFGNLFFKRATIILLLLMFALYIVQTGAQVALGGSYYQPRTPNHPADFDTFLYYLAPSQSTFLTRPWTIITGIFSHGEFFHFFINGLILFFIGLALERRIGRERFIYLFLTAGILSSIAQILVIPNETTVALGASGAIFGVLGALTVMAPRLPILLFFFIPMPLWMLTLGYGSIEAILAISGAGGAIGHMAHFSGLLIGLAFGYHFRKEALRRRSSSSYSIFG
;
A
#
# COMPACT_ATOMS: atom_id res chain seq x y z
N MET A 1 -13.67 18.80 -67.16
CA MET A 1 -13.38 17.38 -66.81
C MET A 1 -13.87 17.11 -65.37
N SER A 2 -15.18 17.19 -65.15
CA SER A 2 -15.84 17.15 -63.83
C SER A 2 -17.07 16.25 -63.90
N LYS A 3 -16.86 14.93 -63.86
CA LYS A 3 -17.92 13.90 -63.92
C LYS A 3 -17.60 12.65 -63.09
N LYS A 4 -16.85 12.77 -61.99
CA LYS A 4 -16.56 11.61 -61.11
C LYS A 4 -16.77 11.87 -59.61
N PHE A 5 -17.62 12.83 -59.27
CA PHE A 5 -18.00 13.18 -57.89
C PHE A 5 -19.53 13.33 -57.71
N ARG A 6 -20.32 12.60 -58.52
CA ARG A 6 -21.79 12.78 -58.58
C ARG A 6 -22.59 11.46 -58.63
N GLU A 7 -22.05 10.38 -58.07
CA GLU A 7 -22.74 9.07 -58.00
C GLU A 7 -22.82 8.44 -56.60
N GLU A 8 -22.09 8.90 -55.58
CA GLU A 8 -22.17 8.30 -54.23
C GLU A 8 -23.18 8.99 -53.28
N GLY A 9 -23.83 10.07 -53.72
CA GLY A 9 -24.82 10.82 -52.93
C GLY A 9 -26.28 10.38 -53.11
N ARG A 10 -26.54 9.23 -53.75
CA ARG A 10 -27.90 8.83 -54.16
C ARG A 10 -28.33 7.43 -53.69
N ILE A 11 -27.62 6.83 -52.74
CA ILE A 11 -27.92 5.50 -52.19
C ILE A 11 -28.08 5.58 -50.66
N TYR A 12 -28.87 6.54 -50.16
CA TYR A 12 -29.32 6.61 -48.76
C TYR A 12 -30.70 7.29 -48.65
N ARG A 13 -31.56 7.09 -49.66
CA ARG A 13 -32.95 7.56 -49.66
C ARG A 13 -33.82 6.53 -50.39
N ASP A 14 -33.97 5.33 -49.81
CA ASP A 14 -35.15 4.49 -50.10
C ASP A 14 -35.24 3.18 -49.29
N VAL A 15 -34.89 3.20 -47.99
CA VAL A 15 -35.23 2.07 -47.10
C VAL A 15 -35.67 2.63 -45.75
N GLY A 16 -36.97 2.86 -45.62
CA GLY A 16 -37.57 3.36 -44.38
C GLY A 16 -39.05 3.68 -44.52
N ARG A 17 -39.80 2.90 -45.30
CA ARG A 17 -41.24 3.08 -45.46
C ARG A 17 -41.98 1.77 -45.66
N SER A 18 -42.02 0.96 -44.60
CA SER A 18 -43.10 0.00 -44.31
C SER A 18 -42.86 -0.54 -42.90
N GLU A 19 -43.94 -0.76 -42.14
CA GLU A 19 -44.01 -1.01 -40.67
C GLU A 19 -44.03 0.35 -39.91
N ARG A 20 -45.16 0.99 -39.56
CA ARG A 20 -46.35 0.54 -38.80
C ARG A 20 -45.98 -0.24 -37.55
N GLU A 21 -45.77 0.49 -36.46
CA GLU A 21 -46.30 0.26 -35.11
C GLU A 21 -45.82 1.44 -34.24
N GLU A 22 -46.66 2.48 -34.13
CA GLU A 22 -46.49 3.56 -33.16
C GLU A 22 -47.07 3.07 -31.83
N GLU A 23 -46.22 2.67 -30.88
CA GLU A 23 -46.58 2.57 -29.47
C GLU A 23 -46.67 4.00 -28.91
N GLU A 24 -47.87 4.45 -28.57
CA GLU A 24 -48.12 5.68 -27.83
C GLU A 24 -47.54 5.56 -26.41
N GLU A 25 -46.55 6.41 -26.11
CA GLU A 25 -45.98 6.58 -24.77
C GLU A 25 -47.01 7.31 -23.88
N GLU A 26 -47.81 6.55 -23.13
CA GLU A 26 -48.83 7.07 -22.21
C GLU A 26 -48.17 7.79 -21.01
N SER A 27 -48.22 9.13 -21.01
CA SER A 27 -47.76 9.95 -19.87
C SER A 27 -48.67 9.73 -18.66
N PRO A 28 -48.15 9.53 -17.43
CA PRO A 28 -49.01 9.33 -16.27
C PRO A 28 -49.85 10.59 -15.98
N PRO A 29 -51.12 10.44 -15.57
CA PRO A 29 -52.02 11.57 -15.38
C PRO A 29 -51.56 12.48 -14.22
N PRO A 30 -51.83 13.79 -14.30
CA PRO A 30 -51.45 14.73 -13.25
C PRO A 30 -52.24 14.45 -11.97
N LEU A 31 -51.54 14.35 -10.85
CA LEU A 31 -52.13 14.17 -9.52
C LEU A 31 -53.15 15.28 -9.22
N SER A 32 -54.38 14.90 -8.86
CA SER A 32 -55.45 15.83 -8.55
C SER A 32 -55.16 16.61 -7.26
N ARG A 33 -55.60 17.87 -7.22
CA ARG A 33 -55.36 18.82 -6.12
C ARG A 33 -55.91 18.38 -4.75
N ASP A 34 -56.77 17.36 -4.72
CA ASP A 34 -57.36 16.80 -3.49
C ASP A 34 -56.46 15.78 -2.77
N ALA A 35 -55.43 15.24 -3.46
CA ALA A 35 -54.48 14.29 -2.87
C ALA A 35 -53.41 14.96 -1.98
N ILE A 36 -53.22 16.28 -2.10
CA ILE A 36 -52.19 17.04 -1.36
C ILE A 36 -52.68 17.50 0.02
N PHE A 37 -53.98 17.43 0.31
CA PHE A 37 -54.58 17.97 1.54
C PHE A 37 -55.06 16.93 2.57
N ARG A 38 -54.69 15.65 2.41
CA ARG A 38 -55.13 14.55 3.29
C ARG A 38 -54.04 13.89 4.14
N ILE A 39 -52.84 14.48 4.19
CA ILE A 39 -51.78 14.11 5.14
C ILE A 39 -51.58 15.28 6.11
N GLY A 40 -52.65 15.64 6.78
CA GLY A 40 -52.67 16.73 7.76
C GLY A 40 -53.92 16.62 8.59
N ARG A 41 -53.74 16.31 9.87
CA ARG A 41 -54.76 16.36 10.95
C ARG A 41 -55.71 15.15 11.04
N LYS A 42 -55.35 14.18 11.87
CA LYS A 42 -56.19 13.85 13.03
C LYS A 42 -55.35 13.30 14.18
N SER A 43 -55.40 14.04 15.28
CA SER A 43 -54.75 13.84 16.56
C SER A 43 -55.47 12.79 17.41
N GLU A 44 -54.74 12.34 18.43
CA GLU A 44 -55.24 11.95 19.76
C GLU A 44 -56.03 10.64 19.88
N ASP A 45 -55.29 9.54 20.03
CA ASP A 45 -55.55 8.60 21.12
C ASP A 45 -54.30 7.78 21.42
N GLY A 46 -53.90 7.72 22.69
CA GLY A 46 -52.80 6.87 23.16
C GLY A 46 -51.64 7.61 23.85
N GLN A 47 -51.93 8.38 24.90
CA GLN A 47 -50.92 8.66 25.92
C GLN A 47 -50.51 7.35 26.60
N ARG A 48 -49.38 6.79 26.17
CA ARG A 48 -48.53 5.92 27.00
C ARG A 48 -47.23 6.66 27.21
N GLU A 49 -47.02 7.12 28.43
CA GLU A 49 -45.76 7.66 28.95
C GLU A 49 -44.60 6.72 28.62
N ARG A 50 -43.89 6.99 27.53
CA ARG A 50 -42.53 6.49 27.35
C ARG A 50 -41.60 7.51 27.96
N ARG A 51 -41.09 7.19 29.16
CA ARG A 51 -39.94 7.86 29.77
C ARG A 51 -38.92 8.21 28.69
N PRO A 52 -38.34 9.43 28.67
CA PRO A 52 -37.22 9.70 27.78
C PRO A 52 -36.09 8.73 28.14
N GLN A 53 -35.83 7.79 27.24
CA GLN A 53 -34.59 7.02 27.26
C GLN A 53 -33.45 8.02 27.21
N ARG A 54 -32.56 7.92 28.20
CA ARG A 54 -31.32 8.67 28.30
C ARG A 54 -30.67 8.75 26.91
N SER A 55 -30.43 9.97 26.46
CA SER A 55 -29.50 10.26 25.37
C SER A 55 -28.23 9.42 25.58
N PRO A 56 -27.65 8.77 24.56
CA PRO A 56 -26.27 8.33 24.68
C PRO A 56 -25.48 9.59 24.98
N SER A 57 -24.92 9.67 26.18
CA SER A 57 -23.94 10.68 26.55
C SER A 57 -22.99 10.82 25.38
N GLY A 58 -23.00 12.00 24.74
CA GLY A 58 -22.14 12.29 23.62
C GLY A 58 -20.73 11.88 24.01
N SER A 59 -20.16 10.93 23.27
CA SER A 59 -18.71 10.80 23.28
C SER A 59 -18.24 12.12 22.71
N SER A 60 -17.78 13.00 23.59
CA SER A 60 -16.85 14.08 23.27
C SER A 60 -15.57 13.42 22.77
N GLY A 61 -15.65 12.81 21.59
CA GLY A 61 -14.53 12.32 20.83
C GLY A 61 -13.83 13.55 20.26
N GLY A 62 -13.17 14.30 21.14
CA GLY A 62 -12.34 15.44 20.75
C GLY A 62 -11.26 14.99 19.76
N LEU A 63 -10.56 15.95 19.15
CA LEU A 63 -9.43 15.69 18.25
C LEU A 63 -8.56 14.53 18.75
N PHE A 64 -8.20 14.52 20.04
CA PHE A 64 -7.40 13.46 20.66
C PHE A 64 -7.92 12.02 20.45
N SER A 65 -9.23 11.78 20.39
CA SER A 65 -9.78 10.45 20.10
C SER A 65 -9.68 10.06 18.62
N ILE A 66 -9.81 11.04 17.73
CA ILE A 66 -9.67 10.87 16.27
C ILE A 66 -8.20 10.61 15.94
N PHE A 67 -7.30 11.44 16.48
CA PHE A 67 -5.85 11.26 16.39
C PHE A 67 -5.42 9.94 17.05
N GLY A 68 -5.93 9.62 18.25
CA GLY A 68 -5.62 8.36 18.92
C GLY A 68 -6.02 7.12 18.10
N ASN A 69 -7.22 7.14 17.50
CA ASN A 69 -7.70 6.06 16.65
C ASN A 69 -6.96 5.97 15.31
N LEU A 70 -6.49 7.09 14.76
CA LEU A 70 -5.75 7.13 13.50
C LEU A 70 -4.29 6.65 13.68
N PHE A 71 -3.63 7.07 14.76
CA PHE A 71 -2.20 6.86 14.97
C PHE A 71 -1.88 5.52 15.64
N PHE A 72 -2.61 5.13 16.69
CA PHE A 72 -2.25 3.94 17.48
C PHE A 72 -2.96 2.65 17.04
N LYS A 73 -3.93 2.73 16.12
CA LYS A 73 -4.60 1.53 15.59
C LYS A 73 -4.00 1.02 14.29
N ARG A 74 -3.21 1.83 13.58
CA ARG A 74 -2.63 1.47 12.28
C ARG A 74 -1.19 1.01 12.43
N ALA A 75 -0.90 -0.22 12.03
CA ALA A 75 0.45 -0.76 12.02
C ALA A 75 1.39 0.10 11.17
N THR A 76 0.93 0.56 10.00
CA THR A 76 1.74 1.40 9.12
C THR A 76 2.23 2.65 9.85
N ILE A 77 1.35 3.31 10.61
CA ILE A 77 1.70 4.53 11.34
C ILE A 77 2.65 4.23 12.50
N ILE A 78 2.42 3.13 13.23
CA ILE A 78 3.33 2.69 14.30
C ILE A 78 4.73 2.42 13.74
N LEU A 79 4.85 1.72 12.60
CA LEU A 79 6.15 1.46 11.98
C LEU A 79 6.82 2.75 11.51
N LEU A 80 6.07 3.69 10.93
CA LEU A 80 6.60 5.00 10.55
C LEU A 80 7.10 5.80 11.74
N LEU A 81 6.35 5.82 12.84
CA LEU A 81 6.76 6.47 14.08
C LEU A 81 8.01 5.82 14.68
N LEU A 82 8.11 4.48 14.62
CA LEU A 82 9.29 3.76 15.06
C LEU A 82 10.51 4.10 14.20
N MET A 83 10.36 4.09 12.87
CA MET A 83 11.42 4.52 11.94
C MET A 83 11.84 5.96 12.21
N PHE A 84 10.89 6.87 12.40
CA PHE A 84 11.18 8.27 12.69
C PHE A 84 11.89 8.45 14.03
N ALA A 85 11.40 7.82 15.11
CA ALA A 85 12.02 7.89 16.43
C ALA A 85 13.45 7.36 16.41
N LEU A 86 13.68 6.22 15.75
CA LEU A 86 15.02 5.68 15.57
C LEU A 86 15.90 6.61 14.74
N TYR A 87 15.37 7.17 13.65
CA TYR A 87 16.10 8.14 12.83
C TYR A 87 16.52 9.41 13.62
N ILE A 88 15.68 9.89 14.55
CA ILE A 88 16.03 11.02 15.43
C ILE A 88 17.15 10.64 16.39
N VAL A 89 17.06 9.47 17.04
CA VAL A 89 18.13 8.96 17.93
C VAL A 89 19.45 8.82 17.17
N GLN A 90 19.36 8.24 15.98
CA GLN A 90 20.45 8.10 15.01
C GLN A 90 21.06 9.45 14.64
N THR A 91 20.26 10.46 14.30
CA THR A 91 20.74 11.82 13.99
C THR A 91 21.42 12.47 15.21
N GLY A 92 20.86 12.29 16.41
CA GLY A 92 21.48 12.77 17.64
C GLY A 92 22.84 12.10 17.91
N ALA A 93 22.92 10.78 17.70
CA ALA A 93 24.18 10.04 17.76
C ALA A 93 25.17 10.52 16.69
N GLN A 94 24.71 10.88 15.49
CA GLN A 94 25.55 11.45 14.44
C GLN A 94 26.19 12.77 14.85
N VAL A 95 25.41 13.66 15.46
CA VAL A 95 25.92 14.94 15.95
C VAL A 95 26.91 14.73 17.09
N ALA A 96 26.65 13.76 17.99
CA ALA A 96 27.52 13.48 19.13
C ALA A 96 28.83 12.76 18.76
N LEU A 97 28.78 11.82 17.81
CA LEU A 97 29.89 10.94 17.44
C LEU A 97 30.64 11.40 16.19
N GLY A 98 30.09 12.35 15.43
CA GLY A 98 30.70 12.88 14.20
C GLY A 98 31.03 11.78 13.19
N GLY A 99 32.28 11.73 12.72
CA GLY A 99 32.76 10.75 11.74
C GLY A 99 32.75 9.28 12.23
N SER A 100 32.52 9.04 13.53
CA SER A 100 32.34 7.69 14.10
C SER A 100 30.89 7.19 14.02
N TYR A 101 29.96 7.99 13.49
CA TYR A 101 28.56 7.58 13.32
C TYR A 101 28.28 6.90 11.98
N TYR A 102 28.76 7.51 10.89
CA TYR A 102 28.61 7.03 9.53
C TYR A 102 29.72 7.64 8.68
N GLN A 103 30.41 6.81 7.93
CA GLN A 103 31.33 7.25 6.88
C GLN A 103 30.76 6.82 5.54
N PRO A 104 30.54 7.75 4.59
CA PRO A 104 30.12 7.38 3.25
C PRO A 104 31.12 6.40 2.65
N ARG A 105 30.60 5.31 2.07
CA ARG A 105 31.44 4.31 1.42
C ARG A 105 32.23 4.95 0.28
N THR A 106 33.55 4.87 0.37
CA THR A 106 34.47 5.29 -0.70
C THR A 106 35.36 4.12 -1.10
N PRO A 107 36.01 4.15 -2.28
CA PRO A 107 37.00 3.14 -2.65
C PRO A 107 38.11 2.95 -1.60
N ASN A 108 38.38 3.98 -0.78
CA ASN A 108 39.43 3.99 0.25
C ASN A 108 38.91 3.68 1.67
N HIS A 109 37.58 3.64 1.86
CA HIS A 109 36.94 3.23 3.12
C HIS A 109 35.86 2.19 2.79
N PRO A 110 36.27 0.95 2.46
CA PRO A 110 35.38 -0.05 1.91
C PRO A 110 34.46 -0.71 2.95
N ALA A 111 34.67 -0.45 4.25
CA ALA A 111 33.99 -1.15 5.32
C ALA A 111 33.45 -0.20 6.40
N ASP A 112 32.19 -0.40 6.78
CA ASP A 112 31.47 0.45 7.73
C ASP A 112 31.77 0.13 9.21
N PHE A 113 32.80 -0.68 9.50
CA PHE A 113 32.99 -1.33 10.80
C PHE A 113 33.04 -0.42 12.03
N ASP A 114 33.63 0.77 11.87
CA ASP A 114 33.85 1.70 12.99
C ASP A 114 32.66 2.63 13.24
N THR A 115 31.60 2.49 12.43
CA THR A 115 30.45 3.37 12.47
C THR A 115 29.39 2.86 13.43
N PHE A 116 28.75 3.75 14.19
CA PHE A 116 27.62 3.40 15.04
C PHE A 116 26.51 2.64 14.28
N LEU A 117 26.30 2.95 12.99
CA LEU A 117 25.33 2.24 12.13
C LEU A 117 25.64 0.76 11.95
N TYR A 118 26.91 0.38 11.90
CA TYR A 118 27.33 -1.02 11.84
C TYR A 118 26.85 -1.80 13.06
N TYR A 119 26.60 -1.12 14.19
CA TYR A 119 26.06 -1.75 15.38
C TYR A 119 24.55 -1.99 15.35
N LEU A 120 23.85 -1.44 14.35
CA LEU A 120 22.40 -1.52 14.25
C LEU A 120 21.92 -2.40 13.10
N ALA A 121 22.79 -2.82 12.20
CA ALA A 121 22.43 -3.57 11.00
C ALA A 121 23.31 -4.82 10.84
N PRO A 122 22.78 -5.91 10.24
CA PRO A 122 23.50 -7.15 10.11
C PRO A 122 24.47 -7.08 8.93
N SER A 123 25.62 -7.71 9.09
CA SER A 123 26.55 -8.06 8.02
C SER A 123 26.75 -9.58 7.99
N GLN A 124 27.41 -10.11 6.95
CA GLN A 124 27.76 -11.52 6.90
C GLN A 124 28.63 -11.93 8.11
N SER A 125 29.54 -11.05 8.54
CA SER A 125 30.44 -11.28 9.68
C SER A 125 29.78 -11.14 11.06
N THR A 126 28.66 -10.40 11.17
CA THR A 126 28.03 -10.10 12.48
C THR A 126 26.70 -10.78 12.71
N PHE A 127 26.05 -11.29 11.67
CA PHE A 127 24.69 -11.83 11.80
C PHE A 127 24.59 -12.95 12.85
N LEU A 128 25.60 -13.84 12.94
CA LEU A 128 25.61 -14.93 13.93
C LEU A 128 25.91 -14.45 15.36
N THR A 129 26.75 -13.44 15.53
CA THR A 129 27.13 -12.92 16.85
C THR A 129 26.13 -11.89 17.39
N ARG A 130 25.39 -11.25 16.48
CA ARG A 130 24.46 -10.15 16.79
C ARG A 130 23.13 -10.33 16.06
N PRO A 131 22.41 -11.44 16.27
CA PRO A 131 21.23 -11.80 15.47
C PRO A 131 20.10 -10.77 15.56
N TRP A 132 19.99 -10.00 16.65
CA TRP A 132 19.00 -8.93 16.78
C TRP A 132 19.17 -7.81 15.73
N THR A 133 20.37 -7.67 15.16
CA THR A 133 20.65 -6.65 14.14
C THR A 133 19.83 -6.83 12.88
N ILE A 134 19.37 -8.05 12.58
CA ILE A 134 18.47 -8.33 11.46
C ILE A 134 17.13 -7.58 11.58
N ILE A 135 16.69 -7.31 12.81
CA ILE A 135 15.45 -6.57 13.07
C ILE A 135 15.77 -5.08 13.17
N THR A 136 16.79 -4.68 13.94
CA THR A 136 17.11 -3.26 14.11
C THR A 136 17.55 -2.61 12.80
N GLY A 137 18.17 -3.37 11.89
CA GLY A 137 18.60 -2.91 10.57
C GLY A 137 17.43 -2.51 9.67
N ILE A 138 16.28 -3.18 9.80
CA ILE A 138 15.05 -2.85 9.05
C ILE A 138 14.59 -1.42 9.34
N PHE A 139 14.82 -0.92 10.56
CA PHE A 139 14.35 0.40 10.98
C PHE A 139 15.41 1.49 10.91
N SER A 140 16.68 1.11 10.76
CA SER A 140 17.82 2.04 10.78
C SER A 140 18.10 2.59 9.38
N HIS A 141 18.43 3.87 9.28
CA HIS A 141 18.75 4.53 8.01
C HIS A 141 20.01 5.38 8.12
N GLY A 142 20.86 5.35 7.09
CA GLY A 142 22.13 6.10 7.05
C GLY A 142 21.97 7.55 6.57
N GLU A 143 21.03 7.78 5.66
CA GLU A 143 20.80 9.08 5.04
C GLU A 143 19.34 9.53 5.12
N PHE A 144 19.15 10.86 5.20
CA PHE A 144 17.82 11.47 5.24
C PHE A 144 16.93 11.08 4.06
N PHE A 145 17.46 11.15 2.83
CA PHE A 145 16.66 10.82 1.64
C PHE A 145 16.25 9.35 1.61
N HIS A 146 17.11 8.43 2.06
CA HIS A 146 16.77 7.01 2.14
C HIS A 146 15.65 6.77 3.16
N PHE A 147 15.76 7.36 4.35
CA PHE A 147 14.69 7.36 5.36
C PHE A 147 13.38 7.94 4.82
N PHE A 148 13.45 9.13 4.21
CA PHE A 148 12.28 9.87 3.73
C PHE A 148 11.52 9.09 2.65
N ILE A 149 12.22 8.55 1.65
CA ILE A 149 11.60 7.78 0.56
C ILE A 149 10.99 6.48 1.10
N ASN A 150 11.67 5.75 1.98
CA ASN A 150 11.09 4.56 2.61
C ASN A 150 9.82 4.90 3.40
N GLY A 151 9.85 5.98 4.19
CA GLY A 151 8.69 6.45 4.92
C GLY A 151 7.52 6.85 4.01
N LEU A 152 7.80 7.57 2.92
CA LEU A 152 6.80 8.01 1.95
C LEU A 152 6.13 6.82 1.25
N ILE A 153 6.92 5.86 0.76
CA ILE A 153 6.39 4.66 0.10
C ILE A 153 5.60 3.81 1.10
N LEU A 154 6.13 3.57 2.30
CA LEU A 154 5.44 2.81 3.33
C LEU A 154 4.13 3.48 3.74
N PHE A 155 4.07 4.80 3.81
CA PHE A 155 2.83 5.51 4.09
C PHE A 155 1.75 5.20 3.04
N PHE A 156 2.02 5.39 1.75
CA PHE A 156 1.00 5.18 0.73
C PHE A 156 0.68 3.70 0.48
N ILE A 157 1.72 2.90 0.22
CA ILE A 157 1.60 1.49 -0.15
C ILE A 157 1.23 0.65 1.08
N GLY A 158 1.83 0.95 2.24
CA GLY A 158 1.52 0.26 3.49
C GLY A 158 0.09 0.49 3.95
N LEU A 159 -0.40 1.74 3.97
CA LEU A 159 -1.82 2.01 4.31
C LEU A 159 -2.77 1.33 3.33
N ALA A 160 -2.44 1.31 2.04
CA ALA A 160 -3.27 0.64 1.04
C ALA A 160 -3.34 -0.88 1.28
N LEU A 161 -2.23 -1.53 1.62
CA LEU A 161 -2.21 -2.96 1.92
C LEU A 161 -2.88 -3.27 3.26
N GLU A 162 -2.53 -2.55 4.33
CA GLU A 162 -3.05 -2.78 5.68
C GLU A 162 -4.58 -2.73 5.70
N ARG A 163 -5.21 -1.82 4.94
CA ARG A 163 -6.68 -1.76 4.81
C ARG A 163 -7.29 -3.01 4.19
N ARG A 164 -6.52 -3.78 3.41
CA ARG A 164 -6.99 -4.98 2.69
C ARG A 164 -6.75 -6.27 3.48
N ILE A 165 -5.64 -6.35 4.21
CA ILE A 165 -5.24 -7.58 4.91
C ILE A 165 -5.36 -7.48 6.43
N GLY A 166 -5.60 -6.29 6.98
CA GLY A 166 -5.65 -6.04 8.41
C GLY A 166 -4.27 -5.88 9.05
N ARG A 167 -4.28 -5.33 10.26
CA ARG A 167 -3.09 -4.91 11.01
C ARG A 167 -2.10 -6.05 11.28
N GLU A 168 -2.58 -7.17 11.77
CA GLU A 168 -1.73 -8.29 12.22
C GLU A 168 -0.99 -8.94 11.06
N ARG A 169 -1.71 -9.24 9.97
CA ARG A 169 -1.12 -9.79 8.74
C ARG A 169 -0.12 -8.83 8.11
N PHE A 170 -0.38 -7.53 8.19
CA PHE A 170 0.52 -6.51 7.71
C PHE A 170 1.84 -6.47 8.51
N ILE A 171 1.79 -6.47 9.85
CA ILE A 171 3.00 -6.52 10.69
C ILE A 171 3.80 -7.80 10.40
N TYR A 172 3.11 -8.95 10.35
CA TYR A 172 3.75 -10.22 10.07
C TYR A 172 4.45 -10.24 8.71
N LEU A 173 3.77 -9.75 7.67
CA LEU A 173 4.38 -9.60 6.34
C LEU A 173 5.57 -8.66 6.37
N PHE A 174 5.43 -7.46 6.94
CA PHE A 174 6.48 -6.44 6.94
C PHE A 174 7.76 -6.97 7.61
N LEU A 175 7.63 -7.55 8.81
CA LEU A 175 8.77 -8.10 9.54
C LEU A 175 9.37 -9.32 8.83
N THR A 176 8.54 -10.26 8.35
CA THR A 176 9.04 -11.46 7.66
C THR A 176 9.75 -11.10 6.36
N ALA A 177 9.18 -10.20 5.56
CA ALA A 177 9.81 -9.71 4.33
C ALA A 177 11.11 -8.98 4.64
N GLY A 178 11.15 -8.09 5.64
CA GLY A 178 12.36 -7.41 6.05
C GLY A 178 13.46 -8.35 6.53
N ILE A 179 13.13 -9.32 7.37
CA ILE A 179 14.12 -10.31 7.88
C ILE A 179 14.68 -11.15 6.73
N LEU A 180 13.81 -11.76 5.93
CA LEU A 180 14.23 -12.68 4.87
C LEU A 180 14.97 -11.96 3.73
N SER A 181 14.57 -10.74 3.39
CA SER A 181 15.29 -9.93 2.38
C SER A 181 16.67 -9.49 2.86
N SER A 182 16.79 -9.10 4.14
CA SER A 182 18.10 -8.80 4.72
C SER A 182 19.01 -10.03 4.76
N ILE A 183 18.47 -11.22 5.08
CA ILE A 183 19.23 -12.49 4.99
C ILE A 183 19.68 -12.73 3.55
N ALA A 184 18.77 -12.63 2.58
CA ALA A 184 19.10 -12.84 1.16
C ALA A 184 20.20 -11.88 0.70
N GLN A 185 20.17 -10.62 1.14
CA GLN A 185 21.18 -9.62 0.82
C GLN A 185 22.56 -9.96 1.42
N ILE A 186 22.65 -10.22 2.72
CA ILE A 186 23.96 -10.49 3.36
C ILE A 186 24.61 -11.79 2.86
N LEU A 187 23.83 -12.73 2.31
CA LEU A 187 24.36 -13.97 1.72
C LEU A 187 25.01 -13.76 0.35
N VAL A 188 24.71 -12.67 -0.35
CA VAL A 188 25.20 -12.43 -1.72
C VAL A 188 26.09 -11.21 -1.85
N ILE A 189 26.17 -10.34 -0.83
CA ILE A 189 27.08 -9.19 -0.87
C ILE A 189 28.53 -9.72 -0.87
N PRO A 190 29.38 -9.33 -1.84
CA PRO A 190 30.77 -9.80 -1.91
C PRO A 190 31.67 -9.36 -0.74
N ASN A 191 31.26 -8.33 -0.01
CA ASN A 191 32.00 -7.80 1.13
C ASN A 191 31.27 -8.17 2.43
N GLU A 192 31.89 -9.05 3.23
CA GLU A 192 31.32 -9.62 4.46
C GLU A 192 30.92 -8.57 5.52
N THR A 193 31.39 -7.35 5.33
CA THR A 193 31.34 -6.23 6.29
C THR A 193 30.29 -5.20 5.90
N THR A 194 29.75 -5.31 4.69
CA THR A 194 28.65 -4.45 4.25
C THR A 194 27.39 -4.84 5.01
N VAL A 195 26.70 -3.85 5.57
CA VAL A 195 25.48 -4.07 6.33
C VAL A 195 24.22 -3.97 5.47
N ALA A 196 23.22 -4.78 5.78
CA ALA A 196 21.88 -4.65 5.21
C ALA A 196 21.06 -3.62 6.02
N LEU A 197 20.98 -2.39 5.53
CA LEU A 197 20.39 -1.24 6.24
C LEU A 197 19.13 -0.73 5.53
N GLY A 198 18.05 -0.52 6.30
CA GLY A 198 16.85 0.16 5.84
C GLY A 198 15.61 -0.73 5.70
N ALA A 199 14.45 -0.07 5.58
CA ALA A 199 13.15 -0.74 5.51
C ALA A 199 12.78 -1.23 4.10
N SER A 200 13.61 -0.95 3.09
CA SER A 200 13.25 -1.12 1.68
C SER A 200 12.87 -2.56 1.33
N GLY A 201 13.62 -3.57 1.77
CA GLY A 201 13.28 -4.98 1.54
C GLY A 201 11.89 -5.36 2.07
N ALA A 202 11.52 -4.87 3.27
CA ALA A 202 10.18 -5.03 3.82
C ALA A 202 9.11 -4.31 2.98
N ILE A 203 9.40 -3.08 2.54
CA ILE A 203 8.52 -2.27 1.69
C ILE A 203 8.28 -2.92 0.34
N PHE A 204 9.29 -3.55 -0.27
CA PHE A 204 9.13 -4.34 -1.48
C PHE A 204 8.24 -5.56 -1.25
N GLY A 205 8.32 -6.20 -0.07
CA GLY A 205 7.35 -7.23 0.34
C GLY A 205 5.92 -6.71 0.42
N VAL A 206 5.73 -5.51 0.98
CA VAL A 206 4.42 -4.85 1.00
C VAL A 206 3.94 -4.54 -0.43
N LEU A 207 4.81 -4.03 -1.30
CA LEU A 207 4.51 -3.73 -2.71
C LEU A 207 4.09 -5.00 -3.48
N GLY A 208 4.84 -6.09 -3.33
CA GLY A 208 4.53 -7.38 -3.95
C GLY A 208 3.17 -7.90 -3.51
N ALA A 209 2.89 -7.88 -2.20
CA ALA A 209 1.61 -8.32 -1.68
C ALA A 209 0.45 -7.44 -2.16
N LEU A 210 0.62 -6.12 -2.15
CA LEU A 210 -0.40 -5.19 -2.65
C LEU A 210 -0.68 -5.40 -4.14
N THR A 211 0.36 -5.70 -4.93
CA THR A 211 0.21 -5.99 -6.36
C THR A 211 -0.69 -7.20 -6.61
N VAL A 212 -0.57 -8.26 -5.83
CA VAL A 212 -1.46 -9.43 -5.97
C VAL A 212 -2.88 -9.13 -5.52
N MET A 213 -3.03 -8.34 -4.46
CA MET A 213 -4.33 -7.99 -3.87
C MET A 213 -5.09 -6.94 -4.67
N ALA A 214 -4.38 -6.05 -5.36
CA ALA A 214 -4.94 -4.91 -6.09
C ALA A 214 -4.08 -4.54 -7.32
N PRO A 215 -3.94 -5.43 -8.32
CA PRO A 215 -3.01 -5.24 -9.44
C PRO A 215 -3.34 -4.01 -10.28
N ARG A 216 -4.62 -3.66 -10.40
CA ARG A 216 -5.11 -2.50 -11.17
C ARG A 216 -5.23 -1.22 -10.33
N LEU A 217 -4.69 -1.19 -9.11
CA LEU A 217 -4.67 0.04 -8.31
C LEU A 217 -3.88 1.11 -9.09
N PRO A 218 -4.49 2.26 -9.43
CA PRO A 218 -3.78 3.32 -10.13
C PRO A 218 -2.75 3.94 -9.19
N ILE A 219 -1.54 4.12 -9.71
CA ILE A 219 -0.45 4.83 -9.05
C ILE A 219 0.16 5.85 -10.01
N LEU A 220 0.83 6.85 -9.48
CA LEU A 220 1.54 7.85 -10.27
C LEU A 220 3.04 7.60 -10.17
N LEU A 221 3.62 7.03 -11.24
CA LEU A 221 5.08 6.99 -11.37
C LEU A 221 5.58 8.42 -11.58
N PHE A 222 6.62 8.81 -10.81
CA PHE A 222 7.15 10.18 -10.76
C PHE A 222 6.11 11.27 -10.45
N PHE A 223 4.98 10.93 -9.83
CA PHE A 223 3.86 11.84 -9.53
C PHE A 223 3.04 12.34 -10.74
N PHE A 224 3.33 11.91 -11.97
CA PHE A 224 2.58 12.37 -13.16
C PHE A 224 2.28 11.29 -14.21
N ILE A 225 2.89 10.11 -14.15
CA ILE A 225 2.61 9.01 -15.09
C ILE A 225 1.64 8.01 -14.43
N PRO A 226 0.33 8.05 -14.73
CA PRO A 226 -0.60 7.08 -14.19
C PRO A 226 -0.37 5.71 -14.81
N MET A 227 -0.25 4.69 -13.97
CA MET A 227 -0.18 3.30 -14.41
C MET A 227 -0.80 2.37 -13.36
N PRO A 228 -1.28 1.19 -13.77
CA PRO A 228 -1.69 0.17 -12.81
C PRO A 228 -0.49 -0.37 -12.04
N LEU A 229 -0.68 -0.67 -10.76
CA LEU A 229 0.36 -1.13 -9.84
C LEU A 229 1.18 -2.32 -10.38
N TRP A 230 0.54 -3.25 -11.10
CA TRP A 230 1.25 -4.41 -11.67
C TRP A 230 2.35 -4.01 -12.65
N MET A 231 2.19 -2.90 -13.40
CA MET A 231 3.22 -2.41 -14.32
C MET A 231 4.43 -1.87 -13.58
N LEU A 232 4.21 -1.09 -12.51
CA LEU A 232 5.30 -0.61 -11.66
C LEU A 232 6.08 -1.78 -11.07
N THR A 233 5.35 -2.73 -10.50
CA THR A 233 5.95 -3.89 -9.85
C THR A 233 6.74 -4.74 -10.83
N LEU A 234 6.21 -4.96 -12.04
CA LEU A 234 6.93 -5.70 -13.08
C LEU A 234 8.16 -4.93 -13.56
N GLY A 235 8.03 -3.66 -13.89
CA GLY A 235 9.13 -2.84 -14.41
C GLY A 235 10.25 -2.67 -13.40
N TYR A 236 9.91 -2.19 -12.20
CA TYR A 236 10.89 -1.96 -11.14
C TYR A 236 11.45 -3.28 -10.60
N GLY A 237 10.62 -4.31 -10.42
CA GLY A 237 11.06 -5.64 -10.03
C GLY A 237 12.03 -6.27 -11.04
N SER A 238 11.83 -6.04 -12.35
CA SER A 238 12.77 -6.51 -13.39
C SER A 238 14.11 -5.79 -13.33
N ILE A 239 14.11 -4.47 -13.09
CA ILE A 239 15.34 -3.69 -12.92
C ILE A 239 16.12 -4.20 -11.70
N GLU A 240 15.45 -4.35 -10.55
CA GLU A 240 16.07 -4.86 -9.33
C GLU A 240 16.61 -6.27 -9.51
N ALA A 241 15.91 -7.15 -10.24
CA ALA A 241 16.38 -8.50 -10.57
C ALA A 241 17.68 -8.46 -11.41
N ILE A 242 17.72 -7.65 -12.46
CA ILE A 242 18.88 -7.51 -13.35
C ILE A 242 20.09 -6.97 -12.56
N LEU A 243 19.88 -5.95 -11.73
CA LEU A 243 20.93 -5.37 -10.90
C LEU A 243 21.43 -6.36 -9.83
N ALA A 244 20.52 -7.09 -9.18
CA ALA A 244 20.86 -8.12 -8.22
C ALA A 244 21.70 -9.25 -8.84
N ILE A 245 21.38 -9.70 -10.06
CA ILE A 245 22.11 -10.77 -10.76
C ILE A 245 23.45 -10.29 -11.32
N SER A 246 23.49 -9.07 -11.87
CA SER A 246 24.72 -8.52 -12.45
C SER A 246 25.76 -8.12 -11.41
N GLY A 247 25.38 -8.02 -10.13
CA GLY A 247 26.23 -7.43 -9.08
C GLY A 247 26.48 -5.93 -9.29
N ALA A 248 25.81 -5.31 -10.26
CA ALA A 248 25.89 -3.88 -10.52
C ALA A 248 25.08 -3.11 -9.46
N GLY A 249 25.57 -1.94 -9.05
CA GLY A 249 24.90 -1.09 -8.05
C GLY A 249 25.61 -1.00 -6.69
N GLY A 250 26.73 -1.72 -6.50
CA GLY A 250 27.63 -1.51 -5.36
C GLY A 250 26.98 -1.81 -4.00
N ALA A 251 26.81 -0.78 -3.17
CA ALA A 251 26.24 -0.90 -1.82
C ALA A 251 24.70 -0.91 -1.78
N ILE A 252 24.03 -0.76 -2.93
CA ILE A 252 22.56 -0.74 -3.00
C ILE A 252 22.03 -2.18 -2.83
N GLY A 253 21.05 -2.34 -1.94
CA GLY A 253 20.46 -3.63 -1.57
C GLY A 253 19.54 -4.25 -2.62
N HIS A 254 19.99 -4.37 -3.88
CA HIS A 254 19.17 -4.89 -4.98
C HIS A 254 18.65 -6.31 -4.73
N MET A 255 19.45 -7.17 -4.09
CA MET A 255 18.97 -8.50 -3.70
C MET A 255 17.91 -8.43 -2.60
N ALA A 256 18.04 -7.52 -1.63
CA ALA A 256 17.01 -7.28 -0.62
C ALA A 256 15.69 -6.84 -1.28
N HIS A 257 15.76 -5.91 -2.21
CA HIS A 257 14.59 -5.41 -2.94
C HIS A 257 13.89 -6.52 -3.74
N PHE A 258 14.67 -7.26 -4.54
CA PHE A 258 14.14 -8.31 -5.38
C PHE A 258 13.56 -9.48 -4.56
N SER A 259 14.31 -9.99 -3.59
CA SER A 259 13.84 -11.08 -2.71
C SER A 259 12.63 -10.66 -1.88
N GLY A 260 12.64 -9.43 -1.34
CA GLY A 260 11.51 -8.83 -0.63
C GLY A 260 10.26 -8.82 -1.49
N LEU A 261 10.38 -8.40 -2.76
CA LEU A 261 9.29 -8.40 -3.71
C LEU A 261 8.71 -9.80 -3.94
N LEU A 262 9.57 -10.81 -4.14
CA LEU A 262 9.15 -12.20 -4.33
C LEU A 262 8.41 -12.76 -3.11
N ILE A 263 8.92 -12.49 -1.90
CA ILE A 263 8.26 -12.85 -0.64
C ILE A 263 6.88 -12.19 -0.59
N GLY A 264 6.80 -10.90 -0.91
CA GLY A 264 5.55 -10.16 -1.00
C GLY A 264 4.53 -10.78 -1.94
N LEU A 265 4.94 -11.13 -3.16
CA LEU A 265 4.09 -11.80 -4.15
C LEU A 265 3.53 -13.13 -3.61
N ALA A 266 4.37 -13.93 -2.95
CA ALA A 266 3.96 -15.20 -2.34
C ALA A 266 2.92 -15.00 -1.23
N PHE A 267 3.17 -14.05 -0.32
CA PHE A 267 2.22 -13.69 0.74
C PHE A 267 0.91 -13.13 0.18
N GLY A 268 0.98 -12.24 -0.80
CA GLY A 268 -0.18 -11.69 -1.48
C GLY A 268 -1.05 -12.77 -2.13
N TYR A 269 -0.42 -13.77 -2.77
CA TYR A 269 -1.13 -14.93 -3.32
C TYR A 269 -1.84 -15.72 -2.22
N HIS A 270 -1.16 -15.98 -1.10
CA HIS A 270 -1.74 -16.69 0.04
C HIS A 270 -2.96 -15.95 0.60
N PHE A 271 -2.84 -14.65 0.88
CA PHE A 271 -3.95 -13.83 1.41
C PHE A 271 -5.14 -13.76 0.45
N ARG A 272 -4.89 -13.64 -0.86
CA ARG A 272 -5.93 -13.63 -1.88
C ARG A 272 -6.68 -14.96 -1.93
N LYS A 273 -5.96 -16.08 -1.85
CA LYS A 273 -6.54 -17.44 -1.84
C LYS A 273 -7.44 -17.66 -0.63
N GLU A 274 -7.00 -17.24 0.56
CA GLU A 274 -7.81 -17.31 1.78
C GLU A 274 -9.11 -16.48 1.66
N ALA A 275 -9.01 -15.26 1.14
CA ALA A 275 -10.16 -14.38 0.98
C ALA A 275 -11.23 -14.98 0.06
N LEU A 276 -10.80 -15.60 -1.05
CA LEU A 276 -11.70 -16.30 -1.97
C LEU A 276 -12.38 -17.51 -1.32
N ARG A 277 -11.63 -18.31 -0.55
CA ARG A 277 -12.18 -19.47 0.18
C ARG A 277 -13.24 -19.08 1.21
N ARG A 278 -13.00 -18.00 1.97
CA ARG A 278 -13.99 -17.50 2.94
C ARG A 278 -15.29 -17.04 2.26
N ARG A 279 -15.17 -16.40 1.09
CA ARG A 279 -16.33 -15.96 0.31
C ARG A 279 -17.16 -17.14 -0.19
N SER A 280 -16.53 -18.20 -0.70
CA SER A 280 -17.25 -19.40 -1.13
C SER A 280 -17.95 -20.09 0.05
N SER A 281 -17.28 -20.26 1.20
CA SER A 281 -17.89 -20.92 2.36
C SER A 281 -19.07 -20.15 2.95
N SER A 282 -19.01 -18.81 2.96
CA SER A 282 -20.11 -17.97 3.42
C SER A 282 -21.34 -18.03 2.50
N SER A 283 -21.14 -18.24 1.20
CA SER A 283 -22.27 -18.44 0.27
C SER A 283 -23.02 -19.75 0.54
N TYR A 284 -22.34 -20.83 0.97
CA TYR A 284 -23.02 -22.10 1.27
C TYR A 284 -23.82 -22.08 2.58
N SER A 285 -23.41 -21.30 3.59
CA SER A 285 -24.13 -21.23 4.88
C SER A 285 -25.41 -20.38 4.85
N ILE A 286 -25.68 -19.64 3.78
CA ILE A 286 -26.91 -18.85 3.63
C ILE A 286 -28.03 -19.69 2.97
N PHE A 287 -27.68 -20.79 2.30
CA PHE A 287 -28.61 -21.64 1.56
C PHE A 287 -28.84 -23.03 2.20
N GLY A 288 -28.35 -23.27 3.42
CA GLY A 288 -28.57 -24.50 4.19
C GLY A 288 -29.17 -24.18 5.55
#